data_AF-A0A3D1TIV9-F1
#
_entry.id   AF-A0A3D1TIV9-F1
#
_cell.length_a   1.000
_cell.length_b   1.000
_cell.length_c   1.000
_cell.angle_alpha   90.00
_cell.angle_beta   90.00
_cell.angle_gamma   90.00
#
_symmetry.space_group_name_H-M   'P 1'
#
loop_
_entity.id
_entity.type
_entity.pdbx_description
1 polymer ?
#
loop_
_entity_poly.entity_id
_entity_poly.type
_entity_poly.pdbx_seq_one_letter_code
_entity_poly.pdbx_strand_id
1 'polypeptide(L)'
;MEKEEPMRGNESELQVEHPSREEWVRYVYGDHDNAGLLRQELDKHLSGCPGCQRTVQDLRRTMGLLDRWDPAMELGSGVDRKTERPGARSDWLGRLSWAGMAAALCLVAGVLLGRWSAGGEIREAVGTAMAEWESTVFVEIRAELREGMAARAEDDRVRWREQEVALAKWFDGRLLEERMREQRRLQQITQDWAASHLELRRDLESLAKQADQGLRQARTGLAWLASRSDVSAIAARTEEPSDQGEL
;
A
#
# COMPACT_ATOMS: atom_id res chain seq x y z
N MET A 1 5.59 -48.69 -40.76
CA MET A 1 6.55 -47.75 -41.38
C MET A 1 5.85 -46.42 -41.48
N GLU A 2 5.96 -45.59 -40.45
CA GLU A 2 5.68 -44.16 -40.54
C GLU A 2 6.77 -43.50 -39.70
N LYS A 3 7.55 -42.66 -40.38
CA LYS A 3 8.67 -41.91 -39.85
C LYS A 3 8.09 -40.65 -39.21
N GLU A 4 8.25 -40.48 -37.91
CA GLU A 4 8.17 -39.16 -37.30
C GLU A 4 9.59 -38.60 -37.21
N GLU A 5 9.84 -37.56 -38.00
CA GLU A 5 10.95 -36.63 -37.80
C GLU A 5 10.69 -35.78 -36.57
N PRO A 6 11.59 -35.72 -35.58
CA PRO A 6 11.64 -34.58 -34.69
C PRO A 6 12.52 -33.49 -35.33
N MET A 7 11.84 -32.39 -35.63
CA MET A 7 12.40 -31.09 -35.99
C MET A 7 13.64 -30.74 -35.16
N ARG A 8 14.73 -30.51 -35.88
CA ARG A 8 15.93 -29.82 -35.42
C ARG A 8 15.55 -28.37 -35.05
N GLY A 9 15.55 -28.08 -33.76
CA GLY A 9 15.68 -26.73 -33.19
C GLY A 9 16.63 -26.82 -32.00
N ASN A 10 17.90 -27.12 -32.24
CA ASN A 10 19.02 -26.20 -31.95
C ASN A 10 18.78 -25.19 -30.80
N GLU A 11 18.77 -25.67 -29.56
CA GLU A 11 18.95 -24.83 -28.36
C GLU A 11 20.19 -25.32 -27.60
N SER A 12 21.34 -25.20 -28.27
CA SER A 12 22.65 -25.15 -27.60
C SER A 12 22.91 -23.72 -27.11
N GLU A 13 22.03 -23.16 -26.28
CA GLU A 13 22.26 -21.86 -25.63
C GLU A 13 22.72 -22.10 -24.19
N LEU A 14 24.04 -22.23 -24.04
CA LEU A 14 24.86 -21.78 -22.91
C LEU A 14 24.22 -21.88 -21.51
N GLN A 15 24.61 -22.93 -20.76
CA GLN A 15 24.50 -22.93 -19.29
C GLN A 15 25.31 -21.76 -18.70
N VAL A 16 24.65 -20.62 -18.56
CA VAL A 16 25.09 -19.55 -17.67
C VAL A 16 24.34 -19.78 -16.36
N GLU A 17 25.05 -20.14 -15.29
CA GLU A 17 24.46 -20.16 -13.95
C GLU A 17 24.00 -18.73 -13.63
N HIS A 18 22.70 -18.50 -13.73
CA HIS A 18 22.09 -17.23 -13.35
C HIS A 18 21.95 -17.21 -11.82
N PRO A 19 22.38 -16.13 -11.14
CA PRO A 19 22.15 -15.99 -9.71
C PRO A 19 20.65 -16.06 -9.42
N SER A 20 20.34 -16.71 -8.30
CA SER A 20 18.99 -16.93 -7.83
C SER A 20 18.26 -15.62 -7.55
N ARG A 21 16.93 -15.67 -7.54
CA ARG A 21 16.10 -14.49 -7.26
C ARG A 21 16.37 -13.94 -5.85
N GLU A 22 16.59 -14.82 -4.89
CA GLU A 22 16.92 -14.48 -3.50
C GLU A 22 18.24 -13.72 -3.39
N GLU A 23 19.25 -14.11 -4.17
CA GLU A 23 20.55 -13.41 -4.23
C GLU A 23 20.41 -12.00 -4.82
N TRP A 24 19.59 -11.83 -5.87
CA TRP A 24 19.27 -10.51 -6.41
C TRP A 24 18.52 -9.64 -5.40
N VAL A 25 17.55 -10.20 -4.68
CA VAL A 25 16.83 -9.48 -3.61
C VAL A 25 17.82 -8.99 -2.56
N ARG A 26 18.68 -9.88 -2.02
CA ARG A 26 19.72 -9.50 -1.07
C ARG A 26 20.64 -8.41 -1.63
N TYR A 27 21.01 -8.51 -2.90
CA TYR A 27 21.86 -7.53 -3.60
C TYR A 27 21.24 -6.14 -3.70
N VAL A 28 19.94 -6.06 -4.01
CA VAL A 28 19.24 -4.77 -4.08
C VAL A 28 19.00 -4.19 -2.68
N TYR A 29 18.71 -5.02 -1.67
CA TYR A 29 18.51 -4.58 -0.27
C TYR A 29 19.82 -4.30 0.49
N GLY A 30 20.98 -4.71 -0.02
CA GLY A 30 22.29 -4.50 0.62
C GLY A 30 22.54 -5.39 1.84
N ASP A 31 21.76 -6.46 2.00
CA ASP A 31 21.81 -7.37 3.14
C ASP A 31 22.83 -8.49 2.88
N HIS A 32 24.09 -8.24 3.25
CA HIS A 32 25.19 -9.17 3.03
C HIS A 32 26.21 -9.16 4.18
N ASP A 33 26.43 -10.31 4.79
CA ASP A 33 27.55 -10.53 5.73
C ASP A 33 28.93 -10.47 5.03
N ASN A 34 28.97 -10.63 3.70
CA ASN A 34 30.17 -10.57 2.84
C ASN A 34 29.99 -9.56 1.68
N ALA A 35 29.57 -8.33 2.01
CA ALA A 35 29.09 -7.33 1.06
C ALA A 35 30.07 -6.89 -0.06
N GLY A 36 31.38 -7.08 0.11
CA GLY A 36 32.38 -6.58 -0.84
C GLY A 36 32.59 -7.46 -2.07
N LEU A 37 32.87 -8.75 -1.86
CA LEU A 37 33.26 -9.69 -2.92
C LEU A 37 32.07 -10.15 -3.75
N LEU A 38 30.97 -10.52 -3.08
CA LEU A 38 29.74 -10.98 -3.75
C LEU A 38 29.11 -9.88 -4.62
N ARG A 39 29.20 -8.62 -4.16
CA ARG A 39 28.69 -7.47 -4.92
C ARG A 39 29.47 -7.23 -6.20
N GLN A 40 30.80 -7.37 -6.16
CA GLN A 40 31.64 -7.23 -7.36
C GLN A 40 31.38 -8.32 -8.40
N GLU A 41 31.13 -9.55 -7.96
CA GLU A 41 30.81 -10.67 -8.85
C GLU A 41 29.44 -10.50 -9.51
N LEU A 42 28.43 -10.09 -8.73
CA LEU A 42 27.11 -9.76 -9.25
C LEU A 42 27.13 -8.54 -10.18
N ASP A 43 27.94 -7.51 -9.90
CA ASP A 43 28.13 -6.36 -10.80
C ASP A 43 28.74 -6.77 -12.14
N LYS A 44 29.73 -7.67 -12.12
CA LYS A 44 30.30 -8.25 -13.35
C LYS A 44 29.26 -9.03 -14.13
N HIS A 45 28.45 -9.86 -13.46
CA HIS A 45 27.37 -10.61 -14.10
C HIS A 45 26.32 -9.67 -14.72
N LEU A 46 25.97 -8.58 -14.01
CA LEU A 46 25.05 -7.57 -14.53
C LEU A 46 25.61 -6.86 -15.76
N SER A 47 26.92 -6.63 -15.86
CA SER A 47 27.51 -6.03 -17.05
C SER A 47 27.45 -6.93 -18.29
N GLY A 48 27.36 -8.26 -18.11
CA GLY A 48 27.37 -9.25 -19.19
C GLY A 48 26.01 -9.87 -19.54
N CYS A 49 24.99 -9.78 -18.66
CA CYS A 49 23.71 -10.46 -18.87
C CYS A 49 22.50 -9.49 -18.93
N PRO A 50 21.89 -9.29 -20.11
CA PRO A 50 20.70 -8.42 -20.25
C PRO A 50 19.42 -9.02 -19.63
N GLY A 51 19.39 -10.33 -19.34
CA GLY A 51 18.29 -10.98 -18.62
C GLY A 51 18.28 -10.59 -17.14
N CYS A 52 19.42 -10.74 -16.47
CA CYS A 52 19.56 -10.36 -15.06
C CYS A 52 19.45 -8.84 -14.84
N GLN A 53 19.88 -8.02 -15.81
CA GLN A 53 19.65 -6.57 -15.76
C GLN A 53 18.17 -6.22 -15.66
N ARG A 54 17.30 -6.89 -16.43
CA ARG A 54 15.85 -6.67 -16.39
C ARG A 54 15.27 -7.03 -15.03
N THR A 55 15.63 -8.19 -14.49
CA THR A 55 15.19 -8.63 -13.16
C THR A 55 15.57 -7.64 -12.06
N VAL A 56 16.80 -7.13 -12.08
CA VAL A 56 17.25 -6.14 -11.09
C VAL A 56 16.57 -4.78 -11.27
N GLN A 57 16.33 -4.35 -12.51
CA GLN A 57 15.58 -3.13 -12.78
C GLN A 57 14.12 -3.23 -12.30
N ASP A 58 13.47 -4.37 -12.53
CA ASP A 58 12.10 -4.62 -12.05
C ASP A 58 12.04 -4.59 -10.53
N LEU A 59 12.99 -5.24 -9.83
CA LEU A 59 13.09 -5.19 -8.38
C LEU A 59 13.33 -3.78 -7.83
N ARG A 60 14.22 -2.99 -8.48
CA ARG A 60 14.44 -1.58 -8.11
C ARG A 60 13.20 -0.73 -8.36
N ARG A 61 12.44 -1.03 -9.42
CA ARG A 61 11.20 -0.33 -9.74
C ARG A 61 10.11 -0.63 -8.71
N THR A 62 9.94 -1.90 -8.31
CA THR A 62 8.96 -2.25 -7.27
C THR A 62 9.32 -1.63 -5.94
N MET A 63 10.60 -1.62 -5.55
CA MET A 63 11.08 -0.88 -4.38
C MET A 63 10.80 0.62 -4.49
N GLY A 64 11.11 1.25 -5.62
CA GLY A 64 10.84 2.68 -5.80
C GLY A 64 9.35 3.02 -5.74
N LEU A 65 8.46 2.08 -6.06
CA LEU A 65 7.02 2.22 -5.85
C LEU A 65 6.63 2.05 -4.37
N LEU A 66 7.24 1.10 -3.67
CA LEU A 66 7.07 0.89 -2.23
C LEU A 66 7.63 2.04 -1.38
N ASP A 67 8.75 2.65 -1.77
CA ASP A 67 9.36 3.80 -1.08
C ASP A 67 8.53 5.08 -1.26
N ARG A 68 7.87 5.21 -2.41
CA ARG A 68 6.92 6.30 -2.69
C ARG A 68 5.56 6.07 -2.06
N TRP A 69 5.27 4.84 -1.67
CA TRP A 69 4.06 4.53 -0.95
C TRP A 69 4.21 5.06 0.47
N ASP A 70 3.71 6.26 0.69
CA ASP A 70 3.63 6.86 2.02
C ASP A 70 2.40 6.30 2.75
N PRO A 71 2.58 5.42 3.75
CA PRO A 71 1.46 4.90 4.51
C PRO A 71 0.68 6.02 5.22
N ALA A 72 1.29 7.18 5.50
CA ALA A 72 0.62 8.31 6.15
C ALA A 72 -0.43 9.00 5.24
N MET A 73 -0.33 8.81 3.92
CA MET A 73 -1.22 9.46 2.95
C MET A 73 -2.53 8.68 2.72
N GLU A 74 -2.55 7.36 2.94
CA GLU A 74 -3.78 6.55 2.89
C GLU A 74 -4.29 6.11 4.28
N LEU A 75 -3.41 5.96 5.27
CA LEU A 75 -3.74 5.70 6.67
C LEU A 75 -3.75 7.05 7.40
N GLY A 76 -4.80 7.83 7.19
CA GLY A 76 -4.91 9.24 7.58
C GLY A 76 -4.13 9.64 8.85
N SER A 77 -3.09 10.45 8.68
CA SER A 77 -2.53 11.46 9.59
C SER A 77 -2.58 11.18 11.11
N GLY A 78 -2.36 9.94 11.56
CA GLY A 78 -2.40 9.56 12.98
C GLY A 78 -1.10 9.00 13.53
N VAL A 79 -0.13 8.69 12.67
CA VAL A 79 1.14 8.12 13.10
C VAL A 79 2.25 9.12 12.78
N ASP A 80 2.53 10.01 13.73
CA ASP A 80 3.78 10.76 13.79
C ASP A 80 4.93 9.76 13.92
N ARG A 81 5.37 9.22 12.77
CA ARG A 81 6.59 8.43 12.69
C ARG A 81 7.75 9.42 12.81
N LYS A 82 8.08 9.80 14.04
CA LYS A 82 9.45 10.23 14.38
C LYS A 82 10.35 9.02 14.11
N THR A 83 10.79 8.87 12.87
CA THR A 83 11.98 8.11 12.54
C THR A 83 13.15 8.84 13.18
N GLU A 84 13.40 8.51 14.45
CA GLU A 84 14.63 8.84 15.13
C GLU A 84 15.77 8.20 14.35
N ARG A 85 16.40 8.99 13.49
CA ARG A 85 17.73 8.67 12.95
C ARG A 85 18.66 8.44 14.15
N PRO A 86 19.37 7.30 14.25
CA PRO A 86 20.40 7.12 15.26
C PRO A 86 21.62 7.95 14.85
N GLY A 87 21.57 9.26 15.08
CA GLY A 87 22.63 10.20 14.73
C GLY A 87 23.03 11.16 15.85
N ALA A 88 22.37 11.11 17.02
CA ALA A 88 22.57 12.09 18.10
C ALA A 88 23.29 11.51 19.33
N ARG A 89 24.27 10.61 19.12
CA ARG A 89 25.15 10.13 20.21
C ARG A 89 26.45 10.93 20.35
N SER A 90 26.69 11.97 19.54
CA SER A 90 27.95 12.73 19.55
C SER A 90 27.98 13.92 20.52
N ASP A 91 26.85 14.52 20.88
CA ASP A 91 26.86 15.84 21.53
C ASP A 91 27.01 15.80 23.06
N TRP A 92 26.62 14.68 23.68
CA TRP A 92 26.85 14.40 25.11
C TRP A 92 28.34 14.20 25.41
N LEU A 93 29.07 13.52 24.52
CA LEU A 93 30.48 13.16 24.73
C LEU A 93 31.42 14.37 24.58
N GLY A 94 30.99 15.42 23.86
CA GLY A 94 31.75 16.66 23.73
C GLY A 94 31.79 17.51 25.01
N ARG A 95 30.75 17.43 25.86
CA ARG A 95 30.62 18.28 27.07
C ARG A 95 31.28 17.73 28.33
N LEU A 96 31.72 16.46 28.36
CA LEU A 96 32.43 15.86 29.50
C LEU A 96 33.97 15.90 29.38
N SER A 97 34.51 16.40 28.26
CA SER A 97 35.93 16.21 27.92
C SER A 97 36.92 16.96 28.81
N TRP A 98 36.53 18.05 29.49
CA TRP A 98 37.46 18.83 30.33
C TRP A 98 37.31 18.60 31.83
N ALA A 99 36.07 18.58 32.35
CA ALA A 99 35.83 18.35 33.78
C ALA A 99 36.04 16.88 34.20
N GLY A 100 35.69 15.93 33.33
CA GLY A 100 35.93 14.51 33.57
C GLY A 100 37.42 14.14 33.54
N MET A 101 38.21 14.82 32.70
CA MET A 101 39.64 14.54 32.56
C MET A 101 40.46 15.02 33.77
N ALA A 102 40.09 16.14 34.38
CA ALA A 102 40.72 16.63 35.60
C ALA A 102 40.43 15.71 36.81
N ALA A 103 39.18 15.24 36.95
CA ALA A 103 38.81 14.29 38.00
C ALA A 103 39.52 12.94 37.83
N ALA A 104 39.63 12.45 36.59
CA ALA A 104 40.38 11.22 36.29
C ALA A 104 41.87 11.36 36.60
N LEU A 105 42.49 12.51 36.29
CA LEU A 105 43.89 12.79 36.62
C LEU A 105 44.15 12.85 38.13
N CYS A 106 43.25 13.49 38.91
CA CYS A 106 43.36 13.51 40.37
C CYS A 106 43.20 12.11 40.98
N LEU A 107 42.29 11.29 40.45
CA LEU A 107 42.13 9.90 40.90
C LEU A 107 43.36 9.04 40.55
N VAL A 108 43.92 9.18 39.35
CA VAL A 108 45.12 8.45 38.94
C VAL A 108 46.34 8.89 39.76
N ALA A 109 46.49 10.20 40.04
CA ALA A 109 47.55 10.71 40.90
C ALA A 109 47.40 10.21 42.34
N GLY A 110 46.19 10.22 42.90
CA GLY A 110 45.91 9.67 44.23
C GLY A 110 46.18 8.16 44.34
N VAL A 111 45.82 7.40 43.31
CA VAL A 111 46.08 5.94 43.25
C VAL A 111 47.57 5.63 43.08
N LEU A 112 48.30 6.42 42.30
CA LEU A 112 49.74 6.23 42.09
C LEU A 112 50.57 6.61 43.33
N LEU A 113 50.23 7.72 44.00
CA LEU A 113 50.84 8.11 45.28
C LEU A 113 50.46 7.16 46.43
N GLY A 114 49.21 6.67 46.45
CA GLY A 114 48.76 5.65 47.39
C GLY A 114 49.48 4.31 47.19
N ARG A 115 49.75 3.90 45.94
CA ARG A 115 50.50 2.67 45.62
C ARG A 115 51.98 2.72 46.01
N TRP A 116 52.58 3.90 46.12
CA TRP A 116 53.98 4.06 46.50
C TRP A 116 54.19 4.19 48.02
N SER A 117 53.18 4.63 48.78
CA SER A 117 53.28 4.79 50.25
C SER A 117 52.60 3.68 51.06
N ALA A 118 51.75 2.85 50.44
CA ALA A 118 51.10 1.75 51.12
C ALA A 118 52.04 0.52 51.25
N GLY A 119 52.52 0.26 52.46
CA GLY A 119 53.12 -1.03 52.84
C GLY A 119 52.13 -2.19 52.68
N GLY A 120 52.65 -3.43 52.59
CA GLY A 120 51.89 -4.64 52.25
C GLY A 120 50.60 -4.86 53.05
N GLU A 121 50.56 -4.45 54.32
CA GLU A 121 49.37 -4.54 55.19
C GLU A 121 48.16 -3.73 54.68
N ILE A 122 48.37 -2.52 54.18
CA ILE A 122 47.27 -1.68 53.66
C ILE A 122 46.71 -2.30 52.37
N ARG A 123 47.56 -3.01 51.61
CA ARG A 123 47.18 -3.63 50.33
C ARG A 123 46.33 -4.89 50.54
N GLU A 124 46.63 -5.67 51.57
CA GLU A 124 45.80 -6.79 52.02
C GLU A 124 44.48 -6.32 52.62
N ALA A 125 44.52 -5.30 53.49
CA ALA A 125 43.31 -4.73 54.11
C ALA A 125 42.37 -4.06 53.08
N VAL A 126 42.92 -3.40 52.06
CA VAL A 126 42.12 -2.87 50.95
C VAL A 126 41.59 -3.99 50.07
N GLY A 127 42.36 -5.05 49.82
CA GLY A 127 41.89 -6.21 49.05
C GLY A 127 40.72 -6.93 49.70
N THR A 128 40.75 -7.12 51.03
CA THR A 128 39.66 -7.76 51.77
C THR A 128 38.44 -6.85 51.87
N ALA A 129 38.62 -5.55 52.16
CA ALA A 129 37.52 -4.59 52.19
C ALA A 129 36.85 -4.44 50.83
N MET A 130 37.62 -4.47 49.74
CA MET A 130 37.11 -4.33 48.37
C MET A 130 36.38 -5.59 47.89
N ALA A 131 36.82 -6.79 48.31
CA ALA A 131 36.11 -8.03 48.06
C ALA A 131 34.78 -8.12 48.84
N GLU A 132 34.77 -7.64 50.09
CA GLU A 132 33.55 -7.55 50.89
C GLU A 132 32.55 -6.59 50.25
N TRP A 133 33.01 -5.40 49.83
CA TRP A 133 32.20 -4.38 49.18
C TRP A 133 31.68 -4.81 47.80
N GLU A 134 32.51 -5.47 46.98
CA GLU A 134 32.07 -6.02 45.69
C GLU A 134 30.93 -7.01 45.88
N SER A 135 31.01 -7.88 46.89
CA SER A 135 30.01 -8.93 47.11
C SER A 135 28.64 -8.37 47.54
N THR A 136 28.62 -7.32 48.35
CA THR A 136 27.37 -6.70 48.83
C THR A 136 26.78 -5.77 47.78
N VAL A 137 27.61 -4.87 47.23
CA VAL A 137 27.13 -3.82 46.32
C VAL A 137 26.70 -4.39 44.97
N PHE A 138 27.43 -5.36 44.39
CA PHE A 138 27.00 -5.96 43.12
C PHE A 138 25.74 -6.81 43.25
N VAL A 139 25.48 -7.42 44.41
CA VAL A 139 24.27 -8.20 44.65
C VAL A 139 23.06 -7.29 44.72
N GLU A 140 23.16 -6.18 45.47
CA GLU A 140 22.08 -5.20 45.61
C GLU A 140 21.81 -4.47 44.29
N ILE A 141 22.85 -3.98 43.61
CA ILE A 141 22.71 -3.35 42.29
C ILE A 141 22.12 -4.33 41.27
N ARG A 142 22.52 -5.61 41.25
CA ARG A 142 21.91 -6.61 40.35
C ARG A 142 20.45 -6.90 40.69
N ALA A 143 20.08 -6.92 41.96
CA ALA A 143 18.71 -7.13 42.37
C ALA A 143 17.82 -5.98 41.86
N GLU A 144 18.24 -4.74 42.11
CA GLU A 144 17.50 -3.55 41.69
C GLU A 144 17.47 -3.37 40.16
N LEU A 145 18.55 -3.71 39.45
CA LEU A 145 18.53 -3.77 37.98
C LEU A 145 17.57 -4.85 37.46
N ARG A 146 17.48 -6.02 38.10
CA ARG A 146 16.54 -7.08 37.68
C ARG A 146 15.10 -6.65 37.91
N GLU A 147 14.80 -6.05 39.05
CA GLU A 147 13.46 -5.52 39.34
C GLU A 147 13.09 -4.38 38.38
N GLY A 148 14.01 -3.44 38.13
CA GLY A 148 13.79 -2.36 37.18
C GLY A 148 13.65 -2.83 35.73
N MET A 149 14.31 -3.92 35.34
CA MET A 149 14.14 -4.53 34.02
C MET A 149 12.82 -5.31 33.92
N ALA A 150 12.41 -6.01 34.98
CA ALA A 150 11.13 -6.72 35.02
C ALA A 150 9.94 -5.74 34.99
N ALA A 151 10.02 -4.62 35.72
CA ALA A 151 9.02 -3.57 35.68
C ALA A 151 8.90 -2.93 34.29
N ARG A 152 10.03 -2.65 33.62
CA ARG A 152 10.03 -2.16 32.23
C ARG A 152 9.44 -3.17 31.26
N ALA A 153 9.77 -4.44 31.41
CA ALA A 153 9.23 -5.49 30.54
C ALA A 153 7.71 -5.64 30.68
N GLU A 154 7.16 -5.47 31.88
CA GLU A 154 5.70 -5.52 32.09
C GLU A 154 5.01 -4.26 31.55
N ASP A 155 5.62 -3.09 31.74
CA ASP A 155 5.09 -1.84 31.18
C ASP A 155 5.10 -1.85 29.65
N ASP A 156 6.17 -2.37 29.04
CA ASP A 156 6.26 -2.56 27.58
C ASP A 156 5.18 -3.53 27.07
N ARG A 157 4.86 -4.60 27.81
CA ARG A 157 3.77 -5.52 27.46
C ARG A 157 2.41 -4.87 27.54
N VAL A 158 2.15 -4.05 28.55
CA VAL A 158 0.88 -3.32 28.69
C VAL A 158 0.73 -2.33 27.54
N ARG A 159 1.75 -1.52 27.27
CA ARG A 159 1.77 -0.58 26.13
C ARG A 159 1.57 -1.30 24.80
N TRP A 160 2.19 -2.47 24.63
CA TRP A 160 2.01 -3.28 23.43
C TRP A 160 0.57 -3.77 23.26
N ARG A 161 -0.07 -4.28 24.33
CA ARG A 161 -1.48 -4.67 24.30
C ARG A 161 -2.41 -3.50 24.00
N GLU A 162 -2.13 -2.33 24.54
CA GLU A 162 -2.90 -1.11 24.24
C GLU A 162 -2.80 -0.72 22.76
N GLN A 163 -1.61 -0.85 22.16
CA GLN A 163 -1.41 -0.62 20.73
C GLN A 163 -2.16 -1.65 19.88
N GLU A 164 -2.13 -2.92 20.25
CA GLU A 164 -2.90 -3.97 19.54
C GLU A 164 -4.40 -3.69 19.56
N VAL A 165 -4.95 -3.31 20.72
CA VAL A 165 -6.37 -2.95 20.86
C VAL A 165 -6.71 -1.68 20.07
N ALA A 166 -5.84 -0.67 20.08
CA ALA A 166 -6.03 0.55 19.30
C ALA A 166 -6.02 0.26 17.79
N LEU A 167 -5.10 -0.57 17.33
CA LEU A 167 -5.01 -1.02 15.94
C LEU A 167 -6.27 -1.79 15.52
N ALA A 168 -6.73 -2.74 16.34
CA ALA A 168 -7.93 -3.51 16.07
C ALA A 168 -9.17 -2.61 15.95
N LYS A 169 -9.36 -1.69 16.89
CA LYS A 169 -10.47 -0.71 16.84
C LYS A 169 -10.42 0.18 15.60
N TRP A 170 -9.23 0.60 15.20
CA TRP A 170 -9.04 1.41 14.00
C TRP A 170 -9.43 0.64 12.73
N PHE A 171 -9.01 -0.64 12.61
CA PHE A 171 -9.40 -1.51 11.49
C PHE A 171 -10.91 -1.77 11.47
N ASP A 172 -11.52 -2.08 12.62
CA ASP A 172 -12.95 -2.33 12.72
C ASP A 172 -13.76 -1.09 12.30
N GLY A 173 -13.35 0.10 12.75
CA GLY A 173 -13.96 1.37 12.35
C GLY A 173 -13.89 1.58 10.83
N ARG A 174 -12.73 1.34 10.23
CA ARG A 174 -12.53 1.43 8.77
C ARG A 174 -13.40 0.44 7.99
N LEU A 175 -13.46 -0.81 8.45
CA LEU A 175 -14.26 -1.85 7.82
C LEU A 175 -15.75 -1.51 7.86
N LEU A 176 -16.23 -0.97 8.99
CA LEU A 176 -17.60 -0.50 9.14
C LEU A 176 -17.92 0.67 8.21
N GLU A 177 -17.04 1.66 8.12
CA GLU A 177 -17.20 2.79 7.20
C GLU A 177 -17.26 2.36 5.73
N GLU A 178 -16.42 1.40 5.33
CA GLU A 178 -16.43 0.84 3.98
C GLU A 178 -17.73 0.08 3.69
N ARG A 179 -18.17 -0.78 4.61
CA ARG A 179 -19.48 -1.47 4.48
C ARG A 179 -20.65 -0.49 4.36
N MET A 180 -20.65 0.57 5.16
CA MET A 180 -21.69 1.61 5.12
C MET A 180 -21.65 2.43 3.82
N ARG A 181 -20.48 2.63 3.23
CA ARG A 181 -20.36 3.28 1.90
C ARG A 181 -20.89 2.36 0.80
N GLU A 182 -20.54 1.08 0.85
CA GLU A 182 -21.00 0.11 -0.15
C GLU A 182 -22.52 -0.10 -0.08
N GLN A 183 -23.07 -0.24 1.12
CA GLN A 183 -24.52 -0.35 1.30
C GLN A 183 -25.28 0.88 0.77
N ARG A 184 -24.73 2.09 0.96
CA ARG A 184 -25.31 3.32 0.40
C ARG A 184 -25.28 3.32 -1.13
N ARG A 185 -24.19 2.86 -1.75
CA ARG A 185 -24.11 2.74 -3.22
C ARG A 185 -25.14 1.74 -3.75
N LEU A 186 -25.29 0.59 -3.11
CA LEU A 186 -26.28 -0.40 -3.51
C LEU A 186 -27.71 0.14 -3.38
N GLN A 187 -27.99 0.90 -2.32
CA GLN A 187 -29.29 1.57 -2.15
C GLN A 187 -29.54 2.65 -3.21
N GLN A 188 -28.52 3.41 -3.60
CA GLN A 188 -28.64 4.39 -4.70
C GLN A 188 -28.96 3.69 -6.01
N ILE A 189 -28.20 2.65 -6.36
CA ILE A 189 -28.42 1.86 -7.57
C ILE A 189 -29.87 1.35 -7.60
N THR A 190 -30.37 0.75 -6.52
CA THR A 190 -31.75 0.22 -6.51
C THR A 190 -32.82 1.31 -6.64
N GLN A 191 -32.61 2.49 -6.05
CA GLN A 191 -33.50 3.64 -6.22
C GLN A 191 -33.48 4.16 -7.66
N ASP A 192 -32.30 4.27 -8.27
CA ASP A 192 -32.13 4.73 -9.65
C ASP A 192 -32.79 3.78 -10.65
N TRP A 193 -32.68 2.46 -10.44
CA TRP A 193 -33.38 1.45 -11.23
C TRP A 193 -34.89 1.60 -11.14
N ALA A 194 -35.43 1.82 -9.94
CA ALA A 194 -36.87 1.99 -9.75
C ALA A 194 -37.40 3.26 -10.42
N ALA A 195 -36.66 4.38 -10.31
CA ALA A 195 -36.99 5.63 -10.98
C ALA A 195 -36.96 5.48 -12.51
N SER A 196 -35.90 4.87 -13.04
CA SER A 196 -35.73 4.64 -14.48
C SER A 196 -36.85 3.75 -15.06
N HIS A 197 -37.30 2.75 -14.30
CA HIS A 197 -38.40 1.89 -14.74
C HIS A 197 -39.74 2.65 -14.83
N LEU A 198 -40.00 3.57 -13.89
CA LEU A 198 -41.19 4.41 -13.92
C LEU A 198 -41.16 5.41 -15.08
N GLU A 199 -39.98 5.99 -15.36
CA GLU A 199 -39.77 6.88 -16.49
C GLU A 199 -39.98 6.15 -17.82
N LEU A 200 -39.33 4.99 -18.01
CA LEU A 200 -39.49 4.18 -19.22
C LEU A 200 -40.96 3.81 -19.47
N ARG A 201 -41.70 3.45 -18.41
CA ARG A 201 -43.14 3.17 -18.53
C ARG A 201 -43.92 4.39 -18.99
N ARG A 202 -43.64 5.57 -18.41
CA ARG A 202 -44.32 6.82 -18.79
C ARG A 202 -44.04 7.16 -20.25
N ASP A 203 -42.81 6.96 -20.71
CA ASP A 203 -42.42 7.21 -22.10
C ASP A 203 -43.13 6.26 -23.06
N LEU A 204 -43.22 4.97 -22.72
CA LEU A 204 -43.98 3.99 -23.50
C LEU A 204 -45.48 4.35 -23.56
N GLU A 205 -46.08 4.77 -22.45
CA GLU A 205 -47.47 5.23 -22.41
C GLU A 205 -47.68 6.49 -23.27
N SER A 206 -46.71 7.41 -23.28
CA SER A 206 -46.73 8.61 -24.13
C SER A 206 -46.62 8.26 -25.62
N LEU A 207 -45.64 7.41 -25.98
CA LEU A 207 -45.46 6.93 -27.35
C LEU A 207 -46.71 6.19 -27.85
N ALA A 208 -47.33 5.36 -27.01
CA ALA A 208 -48.57 4.68 -27.36
C ALA A 208 -49.72 5.66 -27.64
N LYS A 209 -49.89 6.69 -26.80
CA LYS A 209 -50.90 7.75 -27.03
C LYS A 209 -50.63 8.55 -28.30
N GLN A 210 -49.38 8.90 -28.56
CA GLN A 210 -48.98 9.64 -29.76
C GLN A 210 -49.21 8.81 -31.02
N ALA A 211 -48.87 7.51 -30.98
CA ALA A 211 -49.13 6.58 -32.07
C ALA A 211 -50.64 6.44 -32.35
N ASP A 212 -51.47 6.29 -31.31
CA ASP A 212 -52.92 6.17 -31.45
C ASP A 212 -53.56 7.46 -32.00
N GLN A 213 -53.08 8.63 -31.56
CA GLN A 213 -53.49 9.92 -32.13
C GLN A 213 -53.09 10.05 -33.60
N GLY A 214 -51.85 9.68 -33.95
CA GLY A 214 -51.37 9.68 -35.32
C GLY A 214 -52.18 8.76 -36.24
N LEU A 215 -52.53 7.56 -35.77
CA LEU A 215 -53.40 6.62 -36.49
C LEU A 215 -54.82 7.17 -36.67
N ARG A 216 -55.41 7.81 -35.65
CA ARG A 216 -56.71 8.47 -35.77
C ARG A 216 -56.67 9.60 -36.79
N GLN A 217 -55.63 10.43 -36.76
CA GLN A 217 -55.44 11.52 -37.72
C GLN A 217 -55.23 11.01 -39.15
N ALA A 218 -54.47 9.93 -39.33
CA ALA A 218 -54.31 9.28 -40.63
C ALA A 218 -55.65 8.74 -41.17
N ARG A 219 -56.46 8.11 -40.31
CA ARG A 219 -57.79 7.60 -40.69
C ARG A 219 -58.73 8.73 -41.10
N THR A 220 -58.79 9.82 -40.34
CA THR A 220 -59.65 10.97 -40.70
C THR A 220 -59.15 11.65 -41.97
N GLY A 221 -57.84 11.77 -42.18
CA GLY A 221 -57.25 12.28 -43.41
C GLY A 221 -57.59 11.43 -44.64
N LEU A 222 -57.50 10.09 -44.53
CA LEU A 222 -57.89 9.18 -45.60
C LEU A 222 -59.40 9.27 -45.91
N ALA A 223 -60.25 9.38 -44.89
CA ALA A 223 -61.69 9.56 -45.08
C ALA A 223 -62.03 10.89 -45.77
N TRP A 224 -61.31 11.97 -45.44
CA TRP A 224 -61.46 13.27 -46.10
C TRP A 224 -61.02 13.24 -47.56
N LEU A 225 -59.92 12.55 -47.89
CA LEU A 225 -59.48 12.36 -49.27
C LEU A 225 -60.49 11.54 -50.08
N ALA A 226 -61.01 10.46 -49.51
CA ALA A 226 -62.03 9.61 -50.14
C ALA A 226 -63.33 10.38 -50.43
N SER A 227 -63.83 11.18 -49.49
CA SER A 227 -65.05 11.98 -49.71
C SER A 227 -64.84 13.05 -50.79
N ARG A 228 -63.63 13.64 -50.86
CA ARG A 228 -63.29 14.59 -51.92
C ARG A 228 -63.21 13.94 -53.29
N SER A 229 -62.67 12.72 -53.40
CA SER A 229 -62.67 11.98 -54.67
C SER A 229 -64.09 11.62 -55.12
N ASP A 230 -64.98 11.22 -54.22
CA ASP A 230 -66.37 10.90 -54.55
C ASP A 230 -67.13 12.13 -55.08
N VAL A 231 -66.96 13.29 -54.44
CA VAL A 231 -67.55 14.55 -54.92
C VAL A 231 -67.02 14.93 -56.30
N SER A 232 -65.71 14.78 -56.55
CA SER A 232 -65.13 15.05 -57.87
C SER A 232 -65.66 14.11 -58.96
N ALA A 233 -65.89 12.84 -58.62
CA ALA A 233 -66.46 11.85 -59.55
C ALA A 233 -67.94 12.11 -59.86
N ILE A 234 -68.70 12.69 -58.91
CA ILE A 234 -70.09 13.12 -59.12
C ILE A 234 -70.13 14.37 -59.99
N ALA A 235 -69.28 15.37 -59.71
CA ALA A 235 -69.20 16.61 -60.50
C ALA A 235 -68.85 16.34 -61.97
N ALA A 236 -67.88 15.45 -62.24
CA ALA A 236 -67.52 15.05 -63.60
C ALA A 236 -68.67 14.35 -64.35
N ARG A 237 -69.61 13.71 -63.65
CA ARG A 237 -70.78 13.04 -64.23
C ARG A 237 -71.94 14.01 -64.51
N THR A 238 -71.96 15.17 -63.86
CA THR A 238 -72.97 16.22 -64.06
C THR A 238 -72.57 17.26 -65.10
N GLU A 239 -71.29 17.33 -65.46
CA GLU A 239 -70.77 18.24 -66.50
C GLU A 239 -70.71 17.60 -67.90
N GLU A 240 -71.20 16.37 -68.07
CA GLU A 240 -71.43 15.80 -69.41
C GLU A 240 -72.60 16.56 -70.06
N PRO A 241 -72.37 17.39 -71.10
CA PRO A 241 -73.46 18.14 -71.73
C PRO A 241 -74.39 17.14 -72.40
N SER A 242 -75.69 17.28 -72.11
CA SER A 242 -76.77 16.63 -72.84
C SER A 242 -76.84 17.20 -74.26
N ASP A 243 -75.84 16.91 -75.08
CA ASP A 243 -75.90 17.06 -76.53
C ASP A 243 -76.44 15.75 -77.11
N GLN A 244 -77.75 15.54 -76.92
CA GLN A 244 -78.53 14.64 -77.75
C GLN A 244 -79.64 15.45 -78.41
N GLY A 245 -79.28 16.03 -79.56
CA GLY A 245 -79.81 15.53 -80.83
C GLY A 245 -81.29 15.74 -81.05
N GLU A 246 -81.56 16.78 -81.84
CA GLU A 246 -82.77 17.04 -82.62
C GLU A 246 -83.43 15.79 -83.22
N LEU A 247 -84.77 15.77 -83.15
CA LEU A 247 -85.67 15.34 -84.24
C LEU A 247 -86.90 16.26 -84.27
#